data_AF-R0CMW3-F1
#
_entry.id   AF-R0CMW3-F1
#
_cell.length_a   1.000
_cell.length_b   1.000
_cell.length_c   1.000
_cell.angle_alpha   90.00
_cell.angle_beta   90.00
_cell.angle_gamma   90.00
#
_symmetry.space_group_name_H-M   'P 1'
#
loop_
_entity.id
_entity.type
_entity.pdbx_description
1 polymer ?
#
loop_
_entity_poly.entity_id
_entity_poly.type
_entity_poly.pdbx_seq_one_letter_code
_entity_poly.pdbx_strand_id
1 'polypeptide(L)'
;MWTYEKRLQFPVKITQTCPKTASLIISQFGGPDGELAASMRYLSQRYTMPCKEVGGLLTDIGTEELAHLEMICAIIYQLTKNLTPEQAKTAGFDAYYIDHTTALWPTAAAGVPFNACEFQSKGDAITDLHEDLAAEQKARTTYDNLIRIIENPEVREPLKFLRAREVVHFQRFGEALEKIKSKLDEKNFYYFNPEFDKQFVQNEK
;
A
#
# COMPACT_ATOMS: atom_id res chain seq x y z
N MET A 1 4.58 18.94 -6.87
CA MET A 1 6.02 19.02 -6.55
C MET A 1 6.27 18.12 -5.35
N TRP A 2 7.35 17.35 -5.33
CA TRP A 2 7.71 16.48 -4.21
C TRP A 2 8.95 17.02 -3.50
N THR A 3 9.09 16.72 -2.22
CA THR A 3 10.31 16.96 -1.46
C THR A 3 10.71 15.64 -0.80
N TYR A 4 11.99 15.32 -0.86
CA TYR A 4 12.53 14.10 -0.26
C TYR A 4 13.23 14.43 1.05
N GLU A 5 12.95 13.64 2.07
CA GLU A 5 13.64 13.63 3.35
C GLU A 5 14.30 12.26 3.50
N LYS A 6 15.58 12.24 3.88
CA LYS A 6 16.38 11.00 3.95
C LYS A 6 15.96 10.08 5.10
N ARG A 7 15.31 10.65 6.13
CA ARG A 7 14.84 9.87 7.28
C ARG A 7 13.64 9.01 6.88
N LEU A 8 13.75 7.70 7.11
CA LEU A 8 12.60 6.80 7.07
C LEU A 8 11.54 7.25 8.08
N GLN A 9 10.26 7.10 7.71
CA GLN A 9 9.13 7.48 8.56
C GLN A 9 9.15 6.74 9.91
N PHE A 10 9.58 5.49 9.91
CA PHE A 10 9.86 4.71 11.11
C PHE A 10 11.25 4.04 11.00
N PRO A 11 12.04 3.94 12.09
CA PRO A 11 13.39 3.38 12.02
C PRO A 11 13.41 1.90 11.58
N VAL A 12 14.22 1.61 10.56
CA VAL A 12 14.54 0.23 10.13
C VAL A 12 16.02 -0.04 10.40
N LYS A 13 16.31 -0.93 11.36
CA LYS A 13 17.67 -1.29 11.80
C LYS A 13 17.78 -2.80 12.02
N ILE A 14 17.96 -3.52 10.92
CA ILE A 14 18.11 -4.98 10.89
C ILE A 14 19.60 -5.31 10.80
N THR A 15 20.08 -6.11 11.74
CA THR A 15 21.49 -6.47 11.88
C THR A 15 21.82 -7.83 11.28
N GLN A 16 20.81 -8.70 11.15
CA GLN A 16 20.98 -10.06 10.64
C GLN A 16 20.44 -10.22 9.21
N THR A 17 21.33 -10.63 8.30
CA THR A 17 20.96 -11.08 6.94
C THR A 17 20.04 -12.30 7.02
N CYS A 18 18.88 -12.24 6.36
CA CYS A 18 17.91 -13.33 6.31
C CYS A 18 17.11 -13.28 4.99
N PRO A 19 17.65 -13.83 3.88
CA PRO A 19 17.00 -13.84 2.56
C PRO A 19 15.63 -14.53 2.55
N LYS A 20 15.44 -15.55 3.39
CA LYS A 20 14.13 -16.21 3.55
C LYS A 20 13.05 -15.25 4.08
N THR A 21 13.41 -14.32 4.97
CA THR A 21 12.45 -13.33 5.45
C THR A 21 12.22 -12.26 4.40
N ALA A 22 13.26 -11.86 3.66
CA ALA A 22 13.14 -10.93 2.54
C ALA A 22 12.18 -11.45 1.45
N SER A 23 12.25 -12.75 1.11
CA SER A 23 11.38 -13.37 0.11
C SER A 23 9.89 -13.34 0.46
N LEU A 24 9.56 -13.23 1.76
CA LEU A 24 8.18 -13.13 2.23
C LEU A 24 7.72 -11.67 2.24
N ILE A 25 8.56 -10.77 2.76
CA ILE A 25 8.25 -9.34 2.89
C ILE A 25 8.12 -8.66 1.53
N ILE A 26 8.77 -9.18 0.49
CA ILE A 26 8.67 -8.63 -0.87
C ILE A 26 7.23 -8.50 -1.37
N SER A 27 6.30 -9.31 -0.85
CA SER A 27 4.87 -9.16 -1.15
C SER A 27 4.29 -7.81 -0.76
N GLN A 28 4.84 -7.13 0.25
CA GLN A 28 4.44 -5.75 0.59
C GLN A 28 5.15 -4.70 -0.26
N PHE A 29 6.18 -5.07 -1.03
CA PHE A 29 6.76 -4.16 -2.01
C PHE A 29 5.94 -4.16 -3.29
N GLY A 30 5.77 -5.31 -3.94
CA GLY A 30 5.18 -5.41 -5.28
C GLY A 30 4.09 -6.47 -5.44
N GLY A 31 3.54 -6.99 -4.33
CA GLY A 31 2.33 -7.81 -4.39
C GLY A 31 1.06 -6.97 -4.61
N PRO A 32 -0.08 -7.63 -4.89
CA PRO A 32 -1.37 -6.99 -5.16
C PRO A 32 -1.81 -5.99 -4.08
N ASP A 33 -1.53 -6.35 -2.83
CA ASP A 33 -1.96 -5.63 -1.63
C ASP A 33 -0.77 -4.92 -0.96
N GLY A 34 0.31 -4.64 -1.72
CA GLY A 34 1.50 -3.98 -1.23
C GLY A 34 1.50 -2.46 -1.41
N GLU A 35 2.52 -1.82 -0.86
CA GLU A 35 2.68 -0.36 -0.76
C GLU A 35 2.78 0.32 -2.13
N LEU A 36 3.32 -0.37 -3.14
CA LEU A 36 3.38 0.16 -4.50
C LEU A 36 1.98 0.27 -5.11
N ALA A 37 1.10 -0.71 -4.86
CA ALA A 37 -0.28 -0.66 -5.32
C ALA A 37 -1.06 0.46 -4.60
N ALA A 38 -0.90 0.55 -3.27
CA ALA A 38 -1.54 1.58 -2.44
C ALA A 38 -1.15 3.00 -2.88
N SER A 39 0.14 3.29 -2.98
CA SER A 39 0.63 4.60 -3.42
C SER A 39 0.11 4.99 -4.81
N MET A 40 0.18 4.08 -5.78
CA MET A 40 -0.28 4.38 -7.14
C MET A 40 -1.80 4.55 -7.21
N ARG A 41 -2.57 3.78 -6.44
CA ARG A 41 -4.03 3.88 -6.35
C ARG A 41 -4.46 5.27 -5.89
N TYR A 42 -4.05 5.68 -4.69
CA TYR A 42 -4.54 6.90 -4.05
C TYR A 42 -4.06 8.16 -4.79
N LEU A 43 -2.81 8.16 -5.26
CA LEU A 43 -2.26 9.27 -6.04
C LEU A 43 -2.89 9.40 -7.44
N SER A 44 -3.49 8.34 -7.97
CA SER A 44 -4.25 8.38 -9.23
C SER A 44 -5.67 8.90 -9.00
N GLN A 45 -6.39 8.34 -8.03
CA GLN A 45 -7.79 8.68 -7.76
C GLN A 45 -7.99 10.14 -7.33
N ARG A 46 -6.99 10.76 -6.67
CA ARG A 46 -7.09 12.15 -6.19
C ARG A 46 -7.47 13.18 -7.27
N TYR A 47 -7.12 12.93 -8.53
CA TYR A 47 -7.32 13.90 -9.61
C TYR A 47 -8.78 14.00 -10.06
N THR A 48 -9.53 12.91 -9.89
CA THR A 48 -10.95 12.81 -10.25
C THR A 48 -11.88 12.85 -9.05
N MET A 49 -11.34 12.95 -7.83
CA MET A 49 -12.14 13.03 -6.62
C MET A 49 -12.91 14.38 -6.56
N PRO A 50 -14.26 14.38 -6.58
CA PRO A 50 -15.09 15.60 -6.56
C PRO A 50 -14.89 16.47 -5.31
N CYS A 51 -14.72 15.81 -4.16
CA CYS A 51 -14.62 16.49 -2.89
C CYS A 51 -13.16 16.86 -2.65
N LYS A 52 -12.84 18.14 -2.74
CA LYS A 52 -11.46 18.65 -2.55
C LYS A 52 -10.81 18.17 -1.26
N GLU A 53 -11.57 18.08 -0.17
CA GLU A 53 -11.06 17.60 1.12
C GLU A 53 -10.68 16.11 1.06
N VAL A 54 -11.47 15.28 0.37
CA VAL A 54 -11.16 13.87 0.14
C VAL A 54 -10.01 13.70 -0.85
N GLY A 55 -9.94 14.53 -1.90
CA GLY A 55 -8.78 14.59 -2.80
C GLY A 55 -7.48 14.98 -2.07
N GLY A 56 -7.60 15.84 -1.05
CA GLY A 56 -6.52 16.15 -0.10
C GLY A 56 -6.11 14.91 0.71
N LEU A 57 -7.08 14.21 1.29
CA LEU A 57 -6.82 12.96 2.04
C LEU A 57 -6.11 11.90 1.18
N LEU A 58 -6.57 11.66 -0.05
CA LEU A 58 -5.92 10.75 -1.00
C LEU A 58 -4.48 11.17 -1.33
N THR A 59 -4.23 12.48 -1.40
CA THR A 59 -2.88 13.02 -1.58
C THR A 59 -2.00 12.74 -0.36
N ASP A 60 -2.52 12.96 0.84
CA ASP A 60 -1.78 12.78 2.08
C ASP A 60 -1.44 11.30 2.30
N ILE A 61 -2.43 10.40 2.20
CA ILE A 61 -2.23 8.96 2.37
C ILE A 61 -1.36 8.40 1.23
N GLY A 62 -1.67 8.70 -0.04
CA GLY A 62 -0.84 8.23 -1.16
C GLY A 62 0.61 8.71 -1.11
N THR A 63 0.88 9.85 -0.48
CA THR A 63 2.25 10.33 -0.19
C THR A 63 2.89 9.53 0.93
N GLU A 64 2.14 9.23 1.99
CA GLU A 64 2.59 8.38 3.08
C GLU A 64 2.93 6.96 2.60
N GLU A 65 2.16 6.38 1.67
CA GLU A 65 2.46 5.06 1.09
C GLU A 65 3.79 5.00 0.35
N LEU A 66 4.27 6.11 -0.22
CA LEU A 66 5.61 6.16 -0.80
C LEU A 66 6.71 6.05 0.29
N ALA A 67 6.45 6.55 1.50
CA ALA A 67 7.33 6.37 2.64
C ALA A 67 7.26 4.94 3.20
N HIS A 68 6.07 4.32 3.19
CA HIS A 68 5.91 2.90 3.53
C HIS A 68 6.66 1.99 2.56
N LEU A 69 6.54 2.27 1.26
CA LEU A 69 7.28 1.59 0.21
C LEU A 69 8.80 1.71 0.44
N GLU A 70 9.30 2.89 0.79
CA GLU A 70 10.72 3.09 1.14
C GLU A 70 11.13 2.26 2.37
N MET A 71 10.27 2.19 3.40
CA MET A 71 10.52 1.36 4.57
C MET A 71 10.59 -0.13 4.23
N ILE A 72 9.65 -0.65 3.42
CA ILE A 72 9.67 -2.05 2.97
C ILE A 72 10.94 -2.32 2.15
N CYS A 73 11.30 -1.42 1.24
CA CYS A 73 12.55 -1.52 0.48
C CYS A 73 13.76 -1.56 1.41
N ALA A 74 13.82 -0.70 2.44
CA ALA A 74 14.89 -0.69 3.42
C ALA A 74 14.96 -1.99 4.22
N ILE A 75 13.81 -2.58 4.59
CA ILE A 75 13.75 -3.88 5.28
C ILE A 75 14.34 -4.99 4.38
N ILE A 76 13.87 -5.09 3.14
CA ILE A 76 14.32 -6.09 2.17
C ILE A 76 15.82 -5.95 1.92
N TYR A 77 16.28 -4.72 1.66
CA TYR A 77 17.70 -4.42 1.46
C TYR A 77 18.56 -4.85 2.65
N GLN A 78 18.16 -4.54 3.88
CA GLN A 78 18.95 -4.91 5.05
C GLN A 78 18.95 -6.43 5.30
N LEU A 79 17.85 -7.13 4.99
CA LEU A 79 17.76 -8.59 5.08
C LEU A 79 18.58 -9.32 4.00
N THR A 80 18.88 -8.68 2.87
CA THR A 80 19.70 -9.25 1.79
C THR A 80 21.11 -8.66 1.75
N LYS A 81 21.41 -7.68 2.60
CA LYS A 81 22.76 -7.12 2.73
C LYS A 81 23.75 -8.19 3.16
N ASN A 82 24.88 -8.28 2.47
CA ASN A 82 25.93 -9.30 2.67
C ASN A 82 25.48 -10.75 2.40
N LEU A 83 24.42 -10.95 1.61
CA LEU A 83 23.98 -12.27 1.18
C LEU A 83 25.11 -13.03 0.47
N THR A 84 25.40 -14.25 0.94
CA THR A 84 26.33 -15.16 0.25
C THR A 84 25.59 -16.04 -0.76
N PRO A 85 26.24 -16.55 -1.82
CA PRO A 85 25.61 -17.46 -2.78
C PRO A 85 25.02 -18.72 -2.14
N GLU A 86 25.65 -19.26 -1.10
CA GLU A 86 25.15 -20.46 -0.40
C GLU A 86 23.85 -20.17 0.38
N GLN A 87 23.75 -18.99 1.00
CA GLN A 87 22.51 -18.55 1.66
C GLN A 87 21.39 -18.33 0.64
N ALA A 88 21.69 -17.79 -0.55
CA ALA A 88 20.69 -17.64 -1.60
C ALA A 88 20.10 -19.01 -2.01
N LYS A 89 20.98 -20.00 -2.21
CA LYS A 89 20.61 -21.37 -2.58
C LYS A 89 19.77 -22.09 -1.53
N THR A 90 20.09 -21.92 -0.24
CA THR A 90 19.49 -22.71 0.84
C THR A 90 18.26 -22.06 1.48
N ALA A 91 18.02 -20.77 1.25
CA ALA A 91 16.96 -20.01 1.89
C ALA A 91 15.64 -19.92 1.09
N GLY A 92 15.58 -20.53 -0.11
CA GLY A 92 14.45 -20.35 -1.02
C GLY A 92 14.39 -18.95 -1.64
N PHE A 93 15.55 -18.32 -1.82
CA PHE A 93 15.72 -17.01 -2.47
C PHE A 93 16.51 -17.14 -3.79
N ASP A 94 16.79 -18.37 -4.20
CA ASP A 94 17.61 -18.73 -5.36
C ASP A 94 17.01 -18.27 -6.68
N ALA A 95 15.71 -18.51 -6.91
CA ALA A 95 15.03 -18.03 -8.10
C ALA A 95 15.10 -16.50 -8.23
N TYR A 96 14.74 -15.78 -7.15
CA TYR A 96 14.85 -14.32 -7.12
C TYR A 96 16.30 -13.83 -7.31
N TYR A 97 17.26 -14.49 -6.67
CA TYR A 97 18.68 -14.16 -6.79
C TYR A 97 19.21 -14.34 -8.22
N ILE A 98 18.75 -15.35 -8.95
CA ILE A 98 19.16 -15.56 -10.34
C ILE A 98 18.67 -14.40 -11.23
N ASP A 99 17.42 -13.97 -11.03
CA ASP A 99 16.81 -12.94 -11.87
C ASP A 99 17.27 -11.51 -11.49
N HIS A 100 17.50 -11.26 -10.20
CA HIS A 100 17.67 -9.90 -9.65
C HIS A 100 18.86 -9.75 -8.71
N THR A 101 19.60 -10.82 -8.40
CA THR A 101 20.69 -10.84 -7.42
C THR A 101 20.23 -10.34 -6.05
N THR A 102 20.47 -9.07 -5.73
CA THR A 102 20.01 -8.40 -4.50
C THR A 102 19.32 -7.07 -4.80
N ALA A 103 19.09 -6.75 -6.09
CA ALA A 103 18.31 -5.60 -6.48
C ALA A 103 16.86 -5.77 -6.01
N LEU A 104 16.19 -4.65 -5.74
CA LEU A 104 14.80 -4.63 -5.31
C LEU A 104 13.92 -4.57 -6.55
N TRP A 105 13.17 -5.63 -6.79
CA TRP A 105 12.27 -5.77 -7.92
C TRP A 105 10.84 -6.00 -7.39
N PRO A 106 9.85 -5.22 -7.87
CA PRO A 106 8.50 -5.28 -7.33
C PRO A 106 7.79 -6.56 -7.79
N THR A 107 7.61 -7.50 -6.87
CA THR A 107 6.93 -8.79 -7.10
C THR A 107 6.27 -9.28 -5.82
N ALA A 108 5.23 -10.11 -5.97
CA ALA A 108 4.66 -10.86 -4.86
C ALA A 108 5.64 -11.92 -4.34
N ALA A 109 5.48 -12.38 -3.10
CA ALA A 109 6.27 -13.50 -2.57
C ALA A 109 6.11 -14.80 -3.40
N ALA A 110 4.98 -14.93 -4.11
CA ALA A 110 4.73 -16.03 -5.05
C ALA A 110 5.31 -15.82 -6.45
N GLY A 111 6.02 -14.70 -6.69
CA GLY A 111 6.73 -14.41 -7.94
C GLY A 111 5.92 -13.68 -9.03
N VAL A 112 4.67 -13.27 -8.74
CA VAL A 112 3.87 -12.48 -9.68
C VAL A 112 4.42 -11.05 -9.73
N PRO A 113 4.91 -10.56 -10.89
CA PRO A 113 5.44 -9.22 -11.01
C PRO A 113 4.35 -8.17 -10.86
N PHE A 114 4.69 -7.06 -10.20
CA PHE A 114 3.78 -5.92 -10.12
C PHE A 114 3.43 -5.41 -11.51
N ASN A 115 2.15 -5.11 -11.72
CA ASN A 115 1.64 -4.54 -12.95
C ASN A 115 0.38 -3.70 -12.67
N ALA A 116 -0.16 -3.02 -13.68
CA ALA A 116 -1.30 -2.13 -13.49
C ALA A 116 -2.62 -2.85 -13.13
N CYS A 117 -2.69 -4.19 -13.21
CA CYS A 117 -3.86 -4.95 -12.79
C CYS A 117 -4.01 -5.05 -11.26
N GLU A 118 -2.98 -4.69 -10.49
CA GLU A 118 -2.97 -4.80 -9.02
C GLU A 118 -3.81 -3.70 -8.32
N PHE A 119 -4.22 -2.66 -9.03
CA PHE A 119 -5.11 -1.61 -8.51
C PHE A 119 -6.05 -1.07 -9.59
N GLN A 120 -7.05 -0.30 -9.19
CA GLN A 120 -7.97 0.40 -10.07
C GLN A 120 -8.11 1.87 -9.64
N SER A 121 -8.60 2.68 -10.57
CA SER A 121 -8.98 4.07 -10.37
C SER A 121 -10.11 4.32 -11.35
N LYS A 122 -11.34 4.43 -10.86
CA LYS A 122 -12.55 4.46 -11.69
C LYS A 122 -13.08 5.86 -11.90
N GLY A 123 -12.69 6.82 -11.06
CA GLY A 123 -13.19 8.18 -11.13
C GLY A 123 -14.63 8.31 -10.65
N ASP A 124 -15.15 7.30 -9.93
CA ASP A 124 -16.39 7.36 -9.18
C ASP A 124 -16.03 7.34 -7.69
N ALA A 125 -16.40 8.40 -6.96
CA ALA A 125 -15.92 8.61 -5.60
C ALA A 125 -16.31 7.48 -4.64
N ILE A 126 -17.52 6.92 -4.79
CA ILE A 126 -17.97 5.82 -3.94
C ILE A 126 -17.19 4.56 -4.27
N THR A 127 -17.06 4.23 -5.55
CA THR A 127 -16.35 3.03 -6.03
C THR A 127 -14.89 3.06 -5.59
N ASP A 128 -14.20 4.18 -5.82
CA ASP A 128 -12.79 4.34 -5.48
C ASP A 128 -12.58 4.23 -3.96
N LEU A 129 -13.40 4.88 -3.12
CA LEU A 129 -13.26 4.78 -1.67
C LEU A 129 -13.58 3.37 -1.11
N HIS A 130 -14.45 2.60 -1.77
CA HIS A 130 -14.67 1.19 -1.40
C HIS A 130 -13.47 0.32 -1.78
N GLU A 131 -12.85 0.59 -2.93
CA GLU A 131 -11.60 -0.06 -3.31
C GLU A 131 -10.51 0.22 -2.28
N ASP A 132 -10.37 1.48 -1.84
CA ASP A 132 -9.37 1.89 -0.86
C ASP A 132 -9.60 1.20 0.49
N LEU A 133 -10.83 1.17 0.99
CA LEU A 133 -11.20 0.42 2.19
C LEU A 133 -10.84 -1.07 2.09
N ALA A 134 -11.07 -1.69 0.92
CA ALA A 134 -10.72 -3.08 0.70
C ALA A 134 -9.21 -3.29 0.59
N ALA A 135 -8.49 -2.36 -0.04
CA ALA A 135 -7.03 -2.40 -0.18
C ALA A 135 -6.36 -2.41 1.21
N GLU A 136 -6.70 -1.44 2.07
CA GLU A 136 -6.16 -1.33 3.44
C GLU A 136 -6.44 -2.59 4.27
N GLN A 137 -7.62 -3.20 4.13
CA GLN A 137 -7.92 -4.45 4.88
C GLN A 137 -7.12 -5.64 4.39
N LYS A 138 -6.88 -5.75 3.08
CA LYS A 138 -6.05 -6.82 2.51
C LYS A 138 -4.58 -6.63 2.90
N ALA A 139 -4.05 -5.42 2.78
CA ALA A 139 -2.69 -5.07 3.17
C ALA A 139 -2.45 -5.29 4.68
N ARG A 140 -3.35 -4.82 5.56
CA ARG A 140 -3.37 -5.14 7.00
C ARG A 140 -3.31 -6.65 7.28
N THR A 141 -4.07 -7.45 6.53
CA THR A 141 -4.11 -8.92 6.69
C THR A 141 -2.78 -9.56 6.28
N THR A 142 -2.18 -9.09 5.19
CA THR A 142 -0.83 -9.50 4.76
C THR A 142 0.20 -9.19 5.84
N TYR A 143 0.15 -7.99 6.45
CA TYR A 143 0.98 -7.65 7.59
C TYR A 143 0.77 -8.56 8.80
N ASP A 144 -0.49 -8.84 9.18
CA ASP A 144 -0.78 -9.76 10.29
C ASP A 144 -0.19 -11.16 10.04
N ASN A 145 -0.22 -11.64 8.79
CA ASN A 145 0.37 -12.93 8.42
C ASN A 145 1.91 -12.91 8.52
N LEU A 146 2.57 -11.85 8.03
CA LEU A 146 4.01 -11.67 8.17
C LEU A 146 4.42 -11.60 9.64
N ILE A 147 3.72 -10.78 10.44
CA ILE A 147 3.95 -10.64 11.88
C ILE A 147 3.69 -11.97 12.61
N ARG A 148 2.81 -12.84 12.12
CA ARG A 148 2.59 -14.15 12.77
C ARG A 148 3.79 -15.09 12.64
N ILE A 149 4.50 -15.04 11.51
CA ILE A 149 5.54 -16.03 11.16
C ILE A 149 6.97 -15.52 11.32
N ILE A 150 7.18 -14.20 11.35
CA ILE A 150 8.51 -13.60 11.52
C ILE A 150 8.76 -13.35 13.00
N GLU A 151 9.82 -13.94 13.57
CA GLU A 151 10.14 -13.80 14.99
C GLU A 151 11.09 -12.65 15.32
N ASN A 152 11.98 -12.27 14.38
CA ASN A 152 13.00 -11.24 14.62
C ASN A 152 12.36 -9.88 14.96
N PRO A 153 12.55 -9.33 16.19
CA PRO A 153 11.99 -8.04 16.59
C PRO A 153 12.41 -6.88 15.69
N GLU A 154 13.65 -6.87 15.20
CA GLU A 154 14.17 -5.80 14.31
C GLU A 154 13.37 -5.67 13.00
N VAL A 155 12.74 -6.77 12.59
CA VAL A 155 11.86 -6.84 11.42
C VAL A 155 10.40 -6.61 11.84
N ARG A 156 9.97 -7.19 12.96
CA ARG A 156 8.57 -7.12 13.42
C ARG A 156 8.14 -5.69 13.80
N GLU A 157 9.00 -4.91 14.46
CA GLU A 157 8.63 -3.58 14.93
C GLU A 157 8.24 -2.61 13.79
N PRO A 158 9.03 -2.46 12.70
CA PRO A 158 8.58 -1.64 11.58
C PRO A 158 7.33 -2.22 10.88
N LEU A 159 7.16 -3.56 10.80
CA LEU A 159 5.93 -4.15 10.26
C LEU A 159 4.69 -3.85 11.13
N LYS A 160 4.84 -3.81 12.46
CA LYS A 160 3.75 -3.42 13.37
C LYS A 160 3.37 -1.95 13.19
N PHE A 161 4.35 -1.07 12.95
CA PHE A 161 4.08 0.32 12.62
C PHE A 161 3.24 0.42 11.35
N LEU A 162 3.68 -0.20 10.25
CA LEU A 162 2.97 -0.21 8.97
C LEU A 162 1.55 -0.76 9.13
N ARG A 163 1.41 -1.92 9.78
CA ARG A 163 0.11 -2.53 10.11
C ARG A 163 -0.82 -1.64 10.92
N ALA A 164 -0.28 -0.74 11.76
CA ALA A 164 -1.09 0.22 12.50
C ALA A 164 -1.52 1.39 11.60
N ARG A 165 -0.69 1.80 10.64
CA ARG A 165 -1.04 2.82 9.64
C ARG A 165 -2.20 2.37 8.76
N GLU A 166 -2.20 1.11 8.32
CA GLU A 166 -3.31 0.50 7.57
C GLU A 166 -4.67 0.67 8.27
N VAL A 167 -4.71 0.52 9.61
CA VAL A 167 -5.94 0.73 10.38
C VAL A 167 -6.37 2.19 10.37
N VAL A 168 -5.41 3.11 10.48
CA VAL A 168 -5.70 4.54 10.43
C VAL A 168 -6.20 4.93 9.04
N HIS A 169 -5.53 4.48 7.99
CA HIS A 169 -5.92 4.74 6.61
C HIS A 169 -7.31 4.18 6.31
N PHE A 170 -7.59 2.92 6.68
CA PHE A 170 -8.93 2.34 6.60
C PHE A 170 -9.99 3.21 7.28
N GLN A 171 -9.72 3.67 8.52
CA GLN A 171 -10.66 4.54 9.24
C GLN A 171 -10.86 5.88 8.53
N ARG A 172 -9.79 6.49 8.00
CA ARG A 172 -9.87 7.77 7.26
C ARG A 172 -10.63 7.64 5.95
N PHE A 173 -10.44 6.55 5.20
CA PHE A 173 -11.25 6.28 4.01
C PHE A 173 -12.71 6.03 4.35
N GLY A 174 -12.99 5.40 5.51
CA GLY A 174 -14.35 5.22 6.00
C GLY A 174 -15.04 6.55 6.34
N GLU A 175 -14.34 7.44 7.05
CA GLU A 175 -14.81 8.81 7.31
C GLU A 175 -15.04 9.59 6.01
N ALA A 176 -14.14 9.47 5.04
CA ALA A 176 -14.28 10.10 3.73
C ALA A 176 -15.50 9.58 2.96
N LEU A 177 -15.74 8.26 3.00
CA LEU A 177 -16.89 7.64 2.35
C LEU A 177 -18.21 8.16 2.91
N GLU A 178 -18.33 8.25 4.24
CA GLU A 178 -19.53 8.81 4.86
C GLU A 178 -19.73 10.30 4.53
N LYS A 179 -18.63 11.06 4.42
CA LYS A 179 -18.67 12.46 3.97
C LYS A 179 -19.10 12.62 2.51
N ILE A 180 -18.70 11.71 1.63
CA ILE A 180 -19.19 11.70 0.24
C ILE A 180 -20.68 11.40 0.22
N LYS A 181 -21.12 10.35 0.94
CA LYS A 181 -22.55 9.99 1.02
C LYS A 181 -23.40 11.13 1.56
N SER A 182 -22.95 11.87 2.57
CA SER A 182 -23.76 12.97 3.13
C SER A 182 -24.05 14.11 2.15
N LYS A 183 -23.34 14.18 1.02
CA LYS A 183 -23.55 15.18 -0.04
C LYS A 183 -24.41 14.67 -1.19
N LEU A 184 -24.82 13.40 -1.15
CA LEU A 184 -25.62 12.75 -2.17
C LEU A 184 -27.05 12.57 -1.68
N ASP A 185 -27.97 12.35 -2.61
CA ASP A 185 -29.35 11.98 -2.27
C ASP A 185 -29.36 10.57 -1.64
N GLU A 186 -29.77 10.50 -0.36
CA GLU A 186 -29.85 9.26 0.41
C GLU A 186 -30.77 8.20 -0.22
N LYS A 187 -31.71 8.62 -1.05
CA LYS A 187 -32.61 7.72 -1.77
C LYS A 187 -31.95 7.10 -3.00
N ASN A 188 -30.74 7.54 -3.38
CA ASN A 188 -30.18 7.22 -4.69
C ASN A 188 -28.64 7.23 -4.80
N PHE A 189 -27.93 6.70 -3.80
CA PHE A 189 -26.45 6.63 -3.80
C PHE A 189 -25.82 5.88 -5.00
N TYR A 190 -26.55 4.99 -5.68
CA TYR A 190 -26.00 4.06 -6.67
C TYR A 190 -26.72 4.06 -8.02
N TYR A 191 -27.69 4.96 -8.25
CA TYR A 191 -28.53 4.94 -9.44
C TYR A 191 -27.87 5.56 -10.68
N PHE A 192 -26.89 6.43 -10.48
CA PHE A 192 -26.17 7.18 -11.52
C PHE A 192 -24.74 7.44 -11.07
N ASN A 193 -23.85 7.83 -11.98
CA ASN A 193 -22.50 8.23 -11.60
C ASN A 193 -22.53 9.73 -11.24
N PRO A 194 -22.41 10.13 -9.96
CA PRO A 194 -22.55 11.52 -9.55
C PRO A 194 -21.49 12.46 -10.16
N GLU A 195 -20.38 11.91 -10.68
CA GLU A 195 -19.36 12.70 -11.35
C GLU A 195 -19.76 13.16 -12.75
N PHE A 196 -20.61 12.39 -13.45
CA PHE A 196 -21.09 12.70 -14.79
C PHE A 196 -22.56 13.15 -14.81
N ASP A 197 -23.40 12.57 -13.97
CA ASP A 197 -24.84 12.76 -13.95
C ASP A 197 -25.26 13.82 -12.91
N LYS A 198 -24.66 15.02 -13.02
CA LYS A 198 -24.79 16.09 -12.00
C LYS A 198 -26.22 16.60 -11.78
N GLN A 199 -27.14 16.33 -12.71
CA GLN A 199 -28.56 16.66 -12.57
C GLN A 199 -29.24 16.01 -11.36
N PHE A 200 -28.64 14.97 -10.77
CA PHE A 200 -29.18 14.24 -9.64
C PHE A 200 -28.42 14.48 -8.32
N VAL A 201 -27.40 15.33 -8.33
CA VAL A 201 -26.67 15.75 -7.12
C VAL A 201 -27.43 16.90 -6.47
N GLN A 202 -27.64 16.85 -5.14
CA GLN A 202 -28.29 17.94 -4.43
C GLN A 202 -27.42 19.19 -4.52
N ASN A 203 -27.89 20.23 -5.20
CA ASN A 203 -27.21 21.53 -5.21
C ASN A 203 -27.24 22.10 -3.80
N GLU A 204 -26.08 22.35 -3.19
CA GLU A 204 -25.96 23.13 -1.96
C GLU A 204 -26.65 24.50 -2.19
N LYS A 205 -27.66 24.81 -1.36
CA LYS A 205 -28.22 26.16 -1.23
C LYS A 205 -27.36 26.98 -0.28
#